data_AF-A0A6S9GU07-F1
#
_entry.id   AF-A0A6S9GU07-F1
#
_cell.length_a   1.000
_cell.length_b   1.000
_cell.length_c   1.000
_cell.angle_alpha   90.00
_cell.angle_beta   90.00
_cell.angle_gamma   90.00
#
_symmetry.space_group_name_H-M   'P 1'
#
loop_
_entity.id
_entity.type
_entity.pdbx_description
1 polymer ?
#
loop_
_entity_poly.entity_id
_entity_poly.type
_entity_poly.pdbx_seq_one_letter_code
_entity_poly.pdbx_strand_id
1 'polypeptide(L)'
;MASSKEKKDDDEIIGWEAALEQCAGDEEFLQELLQDFSVETAAHFQALQKAVDALTPEDTAGDEADAIRRAAHSIKGAAANLMCNKLRDAAQSLEKTGMQGVSGEIEGDSFIELATEGLATLESEVKALDEELAERGIQ
;
A
#
# COMPACT_ATOMS: atom_id res chain seq x y z
N MET A 1 -16.88 31.78 -2.21
CA MET A 1 -16.82 30.58 -3.07
C MET A 1 -15.95 29.60 -2.33
N ALA A 2 -16.53 28.71 -1.53
CA ALA A 2 -15.79 27.82 -0.65
C ALA A 2 -15.87 26.40 -1.18
N SER A 3 -14.69 25.82 -1.37
CA SER A 3 -14.31 24.41 -1.35
C SER A 3 -15.42 23.40 -1.65
N SER A 4 -15.47 22.94 -2.91
CA SER A 4 -16.10 21.66 -3.27
C SER A 4 -15.06 20.64 -3.76
N LYS A 5 -13.75 20.93 -3.61
CA LYS A 5 -12.66 20.04 -4.06
C LYS A 5 -12.34 18.93 -3.05
N GLU A 6 -12.51 19.15 -1.74
CA GLU A 6 -12.06 18.22 -0.69
C GLU A 6 -12.74 16.83 -0.65
N LYS A 7 -13.82 16.57 -1.40
CA LYS A 7 -14.52 15.27 -1.35
C LYS A 7 -14.28 14.34 -2.54
N LYS A 8 -13.58 14.80 -3.57
CA LYS A 8 -13.39 14.02 -4.80
C LYS A 8 -12.13 13.17 -4.77
N ASP A 9 -11.09 13.67 -4.10
CA ASP A 9 -9.74 13.05 -4.08
C ASP A 9 -9.64 11.80 -3.19
N ASP A 10 -10.57 11.58 -2.26
CA ASP A 10 -10.55 10.42 -1.36
C ASP A 10 -11.09 9.15 -2.03
N ASP A 11 -11.84 9.27 -3.13
CA ASP A 11 -12.44 8.12 -3.83
C ASP A 11 -11.65 7.66 -5.05
N GLU A 12 -10.79 8.52 -5.59
CA GLU A 12 -9.91 8.21 -6.74
C GLU A 12 -8.79 7.25 -6.34
N ILE A 13 -8.49 6.27 -7.20
CA ILE A 13 -7.37 5.33 -7.01
C ILE A 13 -6.04 6.08 -7.07
N ILE A 14 -5.92 6.99 -8.04
CA ILE A 14 -4.79 7.90 -8.23
C ILE A 14 -5.36 9.31 -8.29
N GLY A 15 -4.96 10.19 -7.37
CA GLY A 15 -5.26 11.62 -7.45
C GLY A 15 -4.51 12.28 -8.61
N TRP A 16 -5.01 12.08 -9.83
CA TRP A 16 -4.25 12.31 -11.07
C TRP A 16 -3.87 13.78 -11.28
N GLU A 17 -4.79 14.72 -11.02
CA GLU A 17 -4.52 16.17 -11.15
C GLU A 17 -3.32 16.56 -10.26
N ALA A 18 -3.31 16.07 -9.01
CA ALA A 18 -2.25 16.38 -8.05
C ALA A 18 -0.95 15.62 -8.35
N ALA A 19 -1.01 14.38 -8.83
CA ALA A 19 0.17 13.63 -9.26
C ALA A 19 0.85 14.26 -10.48
N LEU A 20 0.05 14.75 -11.44
CA LEU A 20 0.55 15.46 -12.63
C LEU A 20 1.14 16.84 -12.26
N GLU A 21 0.54 17.54 -11.30
CA GLU A 21 1.10 18.79 -10.77
C GLU A 21 2.50 18.58 -10.15
N GLN A 22 2.70 17.47 -9.41
CA GLN A 22 4.03 17.10 -8.89
C GLN A 22 5.06 16.83 -10.00
N CYS A 23 4.58 16.38 -11.16
CA CYS A 23 5.40 16.17 -12.37
C CYS A 23 5.49 17.44 -13.24
N ALA A 24 5.11 18.62 -12.72
CA ALA A 24 5.10 19.88 -13.45
C ALA A 24 4.31 19.85 -14.76
N GLY A 25 3.28 19.00 -14.85
CA GLY A 25 2.47 18.82 -16.05
C GLY A 25 3.03 17.82 -17.07
N ASP A 26 4.15 17.15 -16.76
CA ASP A 26 4.74 16.13 -17.62
C ASP A 26 4.02 14.78 -17.44
N GLU A 27 3.15 14.47 -18.39
CA GLU A 27 2.34 13.25 -18.36
C GLU A 27 3.16 11.99 -18.69
N GLU A 28 4.14 12.09 -19.59
CA GLU A 28 5.01 10.96 -19.95
C GLU A 28 5.85 10.54 -18.74
N PHE A 29 6.43 11.53 -18.04
CA PHE A 29 7.16 11.27 -16.80
C PHE A 29 6.28 10.70 -15.68
N LEU A 30 5.04 11.19 -15.52
CA LEU A 30 4.11 10.61 -14.55
C LEU A 30 3.79 9.15 -14.87
N GLN A 31 3.58 8.81 -16.14
CA GLN A 31 3.29 7.44 -16.57
C GLN A 31 4.47 6.50 -16.29
N GLU A 32 5.70 6.93 -16.58
CA GLU A 32 6.93 6.18 -16.24
C GLU A 32 7.03 5.93 -14.72
N LEU A 33 6.80 6.98 -13.91
CA LEU A 33 6.82 6.85 -12.45
C LEU A 33 5.76 5.88 -11.93
N LEU A 34 4.55 5.92 -12.49
CA LEU A 34 3.45 5.02 -12.11
C LEU A 34 3.73 3.57 -12.52
N GLN A 35 4.39 3.35 -13.66
CA GLN A 35 4.83 2.03 -14.09
C GLN A 35 5.86 1.45 -13.12
N ASP A 36 6.93 2.20 -12.83
CA ASP A 36 7.96 1.78 -11.87
C ASP A 36 7.35 1.49 -10.49
N PHE A 37 6.42 2.36 -10.07
CA PHE A 37 5.70 2.20 -8.82
C PHE A 37 4.84 0.92 -8.75
N SER A 38 4.11 0.56 -9.81
CA SER A 38 3.33 -0.68 -9.84
C SER A 38 4.24 -1.90 -9.71
N VAL A 39 5.38 -1.91 -10.41
CA VAL A 39 6.37 -3.00 -10.33
C VAL A 39 6.95 -3.12 -8.92
N GLU A 40 7.36 -2.02 -8.31
CA GLU A 40 7.89 -2.00 -6.93
C GLU A 40 6.82 -2.44 -5.91
N THR A 41 5.59 -1.95 -6.07
CA THR A 41 4.47 -2.30 -5.21
C THR A 41 4.17 -3.80 -5.28
N ALA A 42 4.14 -4.38 -6.48
CA ALA A 42 3.94 -5.82 -6.66
C ALA A 42 5.05 -6.64 -5.98
N ALA A 43 6.31 -6.20 -6.06
CA ALA A 43 7.42 -6.88 -5.40
C ALA A 43 7.31 -6.83 -3.87
N HIS A 44 6.96 -5.67 -3.31
CA HIS A 44 6.73 -5.51 -1.87
C HIS A 44 5.49 -6.26 -1.38
N PHE A 45 4.42 -6.29 -2.17
CA PHE A 45 3.21 -7.06 -1.87
C PHE A 45 3.52 -8.57 -1.83
N GLN A 46 4.30 -9.09 -2.76
CA GLN A 46 4.75 -10.49 -2.71
C GLN A 46 5.61 -10.80 -1.47
N ALA A 47 6.41 -9.85 -1.00
CA ALA A 47 7.17 -10.00 0.23
C ALA A 47 6.26 -10.01 1.47
N LEU A 48 5.24 -9.15 1.49
CA LEU A 48 4.20 -9.15 2.52
C LEU A 48 3.45 -10.48 2.58
N GLN A 49 2.99 -10.98 1.43
CA GLN A 49 2.28 -12.25 1.34
C GLN A 49 3.11 -13.39 1.94
N LYS A 50 4.40 -13.47 1.59
CA LYS A 50 5.31 -14.49 2.16
C LYS A 50 5.48 -14.36 3.66
N ALA A 51 5.57 -13.14 4.19
CA ALA A 51 5.72 -12.93 5.62
C ALA A 51 4.45 -13.30 6.39
N VAL A 52 3.27 -12.97 5.86
CA VAL A 52 1.97 -13.34 6.46
C VAL A 52 1.74 -14.85 6.39
N ASP A 53 2.04 -15.48 5.24
CA ASP A 53 1.91 -16.94 5.07
C ASP A 53 2.84 -17.74 5.98
N ALA A 54 3.95 -17.13 6.42
CA ALA A 54 4.91 -17.74 7.33
C ALA A 54 4.53 -17.61 8.81
N LEU A 55 3.51 -16.82 9.15
CA LEU A 55 3.09 -16.64 10.53
C LEU A 55 2.55 -17.93 11.13
N THR A 56 2.99 -18.25 12.35
CA THR A 56 2.44 -19.33 13.16
C THR A 56 1.99 -18.79 14.51
N PRO A 57 0.98 -19.40 15.16
CA PRO A 57 0.55 -18.97 16.50
C PRO A 57 1.58 -19.24 17.59
N GLU A 58 2.55 -20.12 17.30
CA GLU A 58 3.48 -20.70 18.27
C GLU A 58 4.83 -19.94 18.29
N ASP A 59 5.19 -19.29 17.18
CA ASP A 59 6.43 -18.53 17.05
C ASP A 59 6.24 -17.08 17.53
N THR A 60 7.23 -16.57 18.24
CA THR A 60 7.36 -15.12 18.45
C THR A 60 7.60 -14.49 17.08
N ALA A 61 6.55 -13.88 16.52
CA ALA A 61 6.51 -13.33 15.17
C ALA A 61 7.44 -12.11 14.95
N GLY A 62 8.56 -11.97 15.68
CA GLY A 62 9.41 -10.79 15.63
C GLY A 62 9.99 -10.52 14.25
N ASP A 63 10.49 -11.56 13.56
CA ASP A 63 11.10 -11.41 12.25
C ASP A 63 10.04 -11.21 11.16
N GLU A 64 8.95 -11.98 11.18
CA GLU A 64 7.83 -11.85 10.24
C GLU A 64 7.09 -10.52 10.44
N ALA A 65 6.86 -10.08 11.68
CA ALA A 65 6.23 -8.80 11.97
C ALA A 65 7.11 -7.62 11.53
N ASP A 66 8.43 -7.71 11.68
CA ASP A 66 9.33 -6.69 11.17
C ASP A 66 9.39 -6.70 9.63
N ALA A 67 9.32 -7.87 8.99
CA ALA A 67 9.19 -7.99 7.54
C ALA A 67 7.89 -7.36 7.03
N ILE A 68 6.76 -7.64 7.69
CA ILE A 68 5.46 -7.02 7.41
C ILE A 68 5.55 -5.50 7.53
N ARG A 69 6.09 -5.01 8.66
CA ARG A 69 6.27 -3.58 8.92
C ARG A 69 7.08 -2.89 7.82
N ARG A 70 8.23 -3.47 7.43
CA ARG A 70 9.13 -2.85 6.44
C ARG A 70 8.54 -2.83 5.05
N ALA A 71 7.97 -3.94 4.59
CA ALA A 71 7.42 -4.01 3.24
C ALA A 71 6.18 -3.09 3.11
N ALA A 72 5.32 -3.04 4.13
CA ALA A 72 4.20 -2.10 4.18
C ALA A 72 4.66 -0.63 4.22
N HIS A 73 5.72 -0.33 4.97
CA HIS A 73 6.32 1.01 5.00
C HIS A 73 6.78 1.49 3.62
N SER A 74 7.43 0.61 2.84
CA SER A 74 7.87 0.93 1.48
C SER A 74 6.69 1.28 0.57
N ILE A 75 5.65 0.44 0.55
CA ILE A 75 4.44 0.69 -0.26
C ILE A 75 3.78 2.01 0.16
N LYS A 76 3.61 2.25 1.47
CA LYS A 76 3.03 3.49 1.99
C LYS A 76 3.78 4.72 1.50
N GLY A 77 5.12 4.69 1.56
CA GLY A 77 5.96 5.81 1.15
C GLY A 77 5.79 6.12 -0.35
N ALA A 78 5.83 5.10 -1.18
CA ALA A 78 5.66 5.26 -2.63
C ALA A 78 4.23 5.70 -3.00
N ALA A 79 3.21 5.10 -2.40
CA ALA A 79 1.80 5.45 -2.60
C ALA A 79 1.49 6.91 -2.20
N ALA A 80 2.12 7.41 -1.13
CA ALA A 80 1.96 8.80 -0.70
C ALA A 80 2.53 9.80 -1.71
N ASN A 81 3.64 9.47 -2.37
CA ASN A 81 4.24 10.34 -3.38
C ASN A 81 3.37 10.45 -4.64
N LEU A 82 2.63 9.40 -4.97
CA LEU A 82 1.83 9.30 -6.21
C LEU A 82 0.32 9.46 -5.97
N MET A 83 -0.06 10.05 -4.84
CA MET A 83 -1.46 10.35 -4.50
C MET A 83 -2.39 9.13 -4.53
N CYS A 84 -1.86 7.94 -4.24
CA CYS A 84 -2.61 6.69 -4.15
C CYS A 84 -3.15 6.50 -2.73
N ASN A 85 -4.13 7.32 -2.34
CA ASN A 85 -4.56 7.47 -0.95
C ASN A 85 -5.06 6.16 -0.31
N LYS A 86 -5.91 5.40 -1.01
CA LYS A 86 -6.47 4.14 -0.48
C LYS A 86 -5.38 3.08 -0.27
N LEU A 87 -4.48 2.93 -1.25
CA LEU A 87 -3.33 2.05 -1.16
C LEU A 87 -2.38 2.46 -0.02
N ARG A 88 -2.12 3.76 0.15
CA ARG A 88 -1.36 4.32 1.27
C ARG A 88 -1.97 3.94 2.61
N ASP A 89 -3.28 4.10 2.76
CA ASP A 89 -3.99 3.87 4.02
C ASP A 89 -4.06 2.38 4.38
N ALA A 90 -4.24 1.52 3.38
CA ALA A 90 -4.14 0.07 3.53
C ALA A 90 -2.72 -0.33 3.99
N ALA A 91 -1.69 0.20 3.33
CA ALA A 91 -0.30 -0.06 3.68
C ALA A 91 0.06 0.47 5.08
N GLN A 92 -0.43 1.65 5.46
CA GLN A 92 -0.24 2.22 6.79
C GLN A 92 -0.89 1.35 7.88
N SER A 93 -2.07 0.81 7.62
CA SER A 93 -2.76 -0.09 8.56
C SER A 93 -1.94 -1.36 8.78
N LEU A 94 -1.40 -1.95 7.72
CA LEU A 94 -0.57 -3.15 7.80
C LEU A 94 0.81 -2.88 8.45
N GLU A 95 1.42 -1.73 8.16
CA GLU A 95 2.65 -1.28 8.84
C GLU A 95 2.45 -1.18 10.34
N LYS A 96 1.30 -0.62 10.77
CA LYS A 96 0.93 -0.52 12.18
C LYS A 96 0.78 -1.91 12.80
N THR A 97 0.07 -2.82 12.15
CA THR A 97 -0.05 -4.22 12.61
C THR A 97 1.33 -4.86 12.80
N GLY A 98 2.24 -4.73 11.82
CA GLY A 98 3.61 -5.23 11.95
C GLY A 98 4.38 -4.59 13.11
N MET A 99 4.24 -3.27 13.31
CA MET A 99 4.84 -2.58 14.46
C MET A 99 4.33 -3.11 15.80
N GLN A 100 3.02 -3.35 15.91
CA GLN A 100 2.41 -3.90 17.13
C GLN A 100 2.88 -5.34 17.39
N GLY A 101 3.03 -6.15 16.34
CA GLY A 101 3.63 -7.48 16.43
C GLY A 101 5.09 -7.45 16.91
N VAL A 102 5.91 -6.55 16.35
CA VAL A 102 7.32 -6.36 16.79
C VAL A 102 7.40 -5.96 18.26
N SER A 103 6.45 -5.14 18.73
CA SER A 103 6.42 -4.69 20.13
C SER A 103 5.81 -5.69 21.12
N GLY A 104 5.17 -6.77 20.62
CA GLY A 104 4.39 -7.71 21.45
C GLY A 104 3.06 -7.14 21.95
N GLU A 105 2.56 -6.04 21.37
CA GLU A 105 1.24 -5.49 21.71
C GLU A 105 0.09 -6.39 21.23
N ILE A 106 0.31 -7.09 20.11
CA ILE A 106 -0.59 -8.11 19.54
C ILE A 106 0.25 -9.34 19.19
N GLU A 107 -0.28 -10.54 19.49
CA GLU A 107 0.45 -11.80 19.34
C GLU A 107 -0.51 -12.93 18.96
N GLY A 108 0.05 -14.07 18.53
CA GLY A 108 -0.68 -15.29 18.24
C GLY A 108 -1.78 -15.11 17.18
N ASP A 109 -2.92 -15.77 17.40
CA ASP A 109 -4.03 -15.78 16.45
C ASP A 109 -4.54 -14.37 16.11
N SER A 110 -4.56 -13.44 17.08
CA SER A 110 -5.03 -12.07 16.84
C SER A 110 -4.09 -11.29 15.91
N PHE A 111 -2.77 -11.52 16.02
CA PHE A 111 -1.83 -10.90 15.08
C PHE A 111 -2.01 -11.46 13.67
N ILE A 112 -2.15 -12.79 13.55
CA ILE A 112 -2.35 -13.48 12.27
C ILE A 112 -3.64 -12.99 11.58
N GLU A 113 -4.74 -12.91 12.32
CA GLU A 113 -6.04 -12.44 11.81
C GLU A 113 -5.91 -11.01 11.26
N LEU A 114 -5.38 -10.08 12.05
CA LEU A 114 -5.21 -8.68 11.63
C LEU A 114 -4.24 -8.52 10.46
N ALA A 115 -3.14 -9.29 10.43
CA ALA A 115 -2.19 -9.28 9.33
C ALA A 115 -2.82 -9.82 8.04
N THR A 116 -3.61 -10.88 8.14
CA THR A 116 -4.32 -11.48 7.00
C THR A 116 -5.40 -10.56 6.44
N GLU A 117 -6.21 -9.94 7.31
CA GLU A 117 -7.23 -8.98 6.90
C GLU A 117 -6.63 -7.73 6.25
N GLY A 118 -5.55 -7.21 6.85
CA GLY A 118 -4.84 -6.06 6.30
C GLY A 118 -4.21 -6.37 4.94
N LEU A 119 -3.66 -7.58 4.77
CA LEU A 119 -3.09 -8.02 3.49
C LEU A 119 -4.16 -8.15 2.41
N ALA A 120 -5.32 -8.74 2.72
CA ALA A 120 -6.44 -8.84 1.78
C ALA A 120 -6.96 -7.46 1.36
N THR A 121 -7.00 -6.50 2.30
CA THR A 121 -7.35 -5.11 1.99
C THR A 121 -6.32 -4.50 1.04
N LEU A 122 -5.03 -4.68 1.32
CA LEU A 122 -3.95 -4.17 0.49
C LEU A 122 -3.97 -4.80 -0.92
N GLU A 123 -4.25 -6.10 -1.03
CA GLU A 123 -4.38 -6.81 -2.31
C GLU A 123 -5.46 -6.18 -3.19
N SER A 124 -6.62 -5.85 -2.60
CA SER A 124 -7.71 -5.17 -3.30
C SER A 124 -7.26 -3.82 -3.86
N GLU A 125 -6.48 -3.05 -3.11
CA GLU A 125 -5.98 -1.74 -3.56
C GLU A 125 -4.87 -1.85 -4.61
N VAL A 126 -3.98 -2.84 -4.49
CA VAL A 126 -2.97 -3.14 -5.53
C VAL A 126 -3.64 -3.51 -6.84
N LYS A 127 -4.67 -4.36 -6.77
CA LYS A 127 -5.45 -4.74 -7.96
C LYS A 127 -6.18 -3.54 -8.58
N ALA A 128 -6.76 -2.67 -7.75
CA ALA A 128 -7.42 -1.46 -8.24
C ALA A 128 -6.43 -0.49 -8.92
N LEU A 129 -5.20 -0.37 -8.39
CA LEU A 129 -4.12 0.37 -9.05
C LEU A 129 -3.80 -0.23 -10.42
N ASP A 130 -3.57 -1.54 -10.50
CA ASP A 130 -3.22 -2.20 -11.76
C ASP A 130 -4.34 -2.06 -12.81
N GLU A 131 -5.61 -2.15 -12.40
CA GLU A 131 -6.77 -1.92 -13.27
C GLU A 131 -6.83 -0.47 -13.79
N GLU A 132 -6.63 0.53 -12.91
CA GLU A 132 -6.60 1.95 -13.29
C GLU A 132 -5.46 2.26 -14.27
N LEU A 133 -4.26 1.70 -14.07
CA LEU A 133 -3.13 1.87 -14.98
C LEU A 133 -3.42 1.24 -16.35
N ALA A 134 -4.01 0.05 -16.36
CA ALA A 134 -4.41 -0.63 -17.60
C ALA A 134 -5.48 0.15 -18.39
N GLU A 135 -6.48 0.73 -17.71
CA GLU A 135 -7.50 1.58 -18.34
C GLU A 135 -6.90 2.84 -18.99
N ARG A 136 -5.79 3.34 -18.42
CA ARG A 136 -5.03 4.47 -18.94
C ARG A 136 -4.01 4.09 -20.01
N GLY A 137 -3.83 2.80 -20.29
CA GLY A 137 -2.86 2.31 -21.28
C GLY A 137 -1.41 2.37 -20.79
N ILE A 138 -1.20 2.42 -19.48
CA ILE A 138 0.11 2.39 -18.84
C ILE A 138 0.44 0.91 -18.59
N GLN A 139 1.51 0.40 -19.20
CA GLN A 139 1.96 -1.00 -19.11
C GLN A 139 3.42 -1.06 -18.75
#